data_AF-A0A7W5TVI7-F1
#
_entry.id   AF-A0A7W5TVI7-F1
#
_cell.length_a   1.000
_cell.length_b   1.000
_cell.length_c   1.000
_cell.angle_alpha   90.00
_cell.angle_beta   90.00
_cell.angle_gamma   90.00
#
_symmetry.space_group_name_H-M   'P 1'
#
loop_
_entity.id
_entity.type
_entity.pdbx_description
1 polymer ?
#
loop_
_entity_poly.entity_id
_entity_poly.type
_entity_poly.pdbx_seq_one_letter_code
_entity_poly.pdbx_strand_id
1 'polypeptide(L)'
;MALSLHGLRGKIAAAAVVKSAAWRLGRVPGGARVVNTVASRVDPGGEATDSYRGLLAGLLYDTTQHDDGHEPVYDPVAGIVVGTATSPTPVSELSEAAYSYPTAGKHLAAAAAYRKPYVADFDAAYRHYERAHRLNPNDLRTVEGIVTLGARTHYDWRRIWGHAVQLKPRSGRLADQQLWEAVGRLFRQEPSADALADAVAALEARGDELAHLHQLMLDVLSIRLQFLGQFRPAFALRALMARNRVTELRGIPLESTLWLRHLLGAHAYLQDDEQLVAAADRPRVTVLNRRVETQVEKLRADVALFRGDARPVAEHARQRRSDLPLPGDDRMEQLVTGSRIAVVGPAAAEEQFGEQIEDHDVVVRTRHLAAPTAEQAARVGSRTDMAYYSGRDLWEGYEPIAAAAEAGEIQLAVTRPFYVDAMAEPPSWLRFARFEYGLYFRGAPQGIQRIIYDLLQFQPAQISVFHADFYAGEHAAVPGYRAGYGGFGPYAATNDVVVMHDVAYEFRVMQKLMGTGLITAYGAAAEVLQLNEGAYLQRVEQGPLGRGRN
;
A
#
# COMPACT_ATOMS: atom_id res chain seq x y z
N MET A 1 -2.87 5.46 -5.10
CA MET A 1 -2.66 6.44 -6.18
C MET A 1 -2.57 7.81 -5.56
N ALA A 2 -1.47 8.51 -5.76
CA ALA A 2 -1.34 9.89 -5.30
C ALA A 2 -1.58 10.85 -6.46
N LEU A 3 -2.86 11.09 -6.76
CA LEU A 3 -3.22 12.22 -7.59
C LEU A 3 -2.87 13.50 -6.82
N SER A 4 -1.92 14.26 -7.35
CA SER A 4 -1.56 15.59 -6.87
C SER A 4 -2.70 16.56 -7.15
N LEU A 5 -3.06 17.39 -6.16
CA LEU A 5 -4.23 18.27 -6.24
C LEU A 5 -3.93 19.70 -6.67
N HIS A 6 -2.69 19.98 -7.06
CA HIS A 6 -2.30 21.29 -7.57
C HIS A 6 -3.14 21.67 -8.81
N GLY A 7 -4.01 22.67 -8.66
CA GLY A 7 -4.95 23.11 -9.70
C GLY A 7 -6.29 22.35 -9.76
N LEU A 8 -6.50 21.35 -8.89
CA LEU A 8 -7.71 20.52 -8.85
C LEU A 8 -8.71 20.93 -7.76
N ARG A 9 -8.33 21.78 -6.81
CA ARG A 9 -9.20 22.19 -5.68
C ARG A 9 -10.57 22.68 -6.13
N GLY A 10 -10.61 23.55 -7.15
CA GLY A 10 -11.87 24.04 -7.72
C GLY A 10 -12.69 22.94 -8.41
N LYS A 11 -12.02 21.97 -9.04
CA LYS A 11 -12.69 20.83 -9.70
C LYS A 11 -13.26 19.84 -8.69
N ILE A 12 -12.57 19.57 -7.59
CA ILE A 12 -13.04 18.75 -6.46
C ILE A 12 -14.16 19.46 -5.70
N ALA A 13 -14.09 20.78 -5.54
CA ALA A 13 -15.23 21.51 -4.98
C ALA A 13 -16.45 21.39 -5.91
N ALA A 14 -16.26 21.51 -7.23
CA ALA A 14 -17.32 21.38 -8.21
C ALA A 14 -17.92 19.98 -8.28
N ALA A 15 -17.10 18.92 -8.31
CA ALA A 15 -17.60 17.55 -8.36
C ALA A 15 -18.27 17.13 -7.04
N ALA A 16 -17.88 17.67 -5.88
CA ALA A 16 -18.59 17.48 -4.61
C ALA A 16 -20.03 18.03 -4.67
N VAL A 17 -20.17 19.23 -5.25
CA VAL A 17 -21.46 19.89 -5.47
C VAL A 17 -22.30 19.08 -6.46
N VAL A 18 -21.71 18.68 -7.60
CA VAL A 18 -22.39 17.86 -8.62
C VAL A 18 -22.85 16.53 -8.04
N LYS A 19 -22.00 15.82 -7.28
CA LYS A 19 -22.32 14.55 -6.63
C LYS A 19 -23.49 14.70 -5.66
N SER A 20 -23.44 15.73 -4.82
CA SER A 20 -24.52 16.02 -3.84
C SER A 20 -25.84 16.35 -4.54
N ALA A 21 -25.80 17.10 -5.64
CA ALA A 21 -26.98 17.42 -6.43
C ALA A 21 -27.53 16.19 -7.17
N ALA A 22 -26.66 15.39 -7.80
CA ALA A 22 -27.01 14.15 -8.49
C ALA A 22 -27.66 13.15 -7.54
N TRP A 23 -27.12 12.99 -6.33
CA TRP A 23 -27.71 12.13 -5.31
C TRP A 23 -29.10 12.59 -4.86
N ARG A 24 -29.29 13.89 -4.61
CA ARG A 24 -30.62 14.45 -4.28
C ARG A 24 -31.61 14.23 -5.42
N LEU A 25 -31.16 14.42 -6.67
CA LEU A 25 -31.97 14.16 -7.86
C LEU A 25 -32.33 12.68 -8.00
N GLY A 26 -31.38 11.77 -7.76
CA GLY A 26 -31.55 10.32 -7.86
C GLY A 26 -32.68 9.77 -6.98
N ARG A 27 -33.01 10.45 -5.87
CA ARG A 27 -34.08 10.07 -4.93
C ARG A 27 -35.47 10.55 -5.32
N VAL A 28 -35.59 11.42 -6.32
CA VAL A 28 -36.89 11.86 -6.84
C VAL A 28 -37.38 10.83 -7.87
N PRO A 29 -38.68 10.51 -7.94
CA PRO A 29 -39.21 9.60 -8.97
C PRO A 29 -38.74 9.99 -10.39
N GLY A 30 -38.11 9.05 -11.09
CA GLY A 30 -37.54 9.27 -12.42
C GLY A 30 -36.15 9.92 -12.45
N GLY A 31 -35.66 10.49 -11.34
CA GLY A 31 -34.37 11.17 -11.26
C GLY A 31 -33.17 10.24 -11.43
N ALA A 32 -33.22 9.01 -10.90
CA ALA A 32 -32.17 8.01 -11.12
C ALA A 32 -31.95 7.70 -12.61
N ARG A 33 -33.03 7.66 -13.41
CA ARG A 33 -32.94 7.47 -14.87
C ARG A 33 -32.21 8.64 -15.53
N VAL A 34 -32.48 9.87 -15.11
CA VAL A 34 -31.80 11.08 -15.61
C VAL A 34 -30.31 11.01 -15.27
N VAL A 35 -29.96 10.74 -14.00
CA VAL A 35 -28.56 10.64 -13.56
C VAL A 35 -27.83 9.53 -14.32
N ASN A 36 -28.42 8.34 -14.48
CA ASN A 36 -27.84 7.25 -15.27
C ASN A 36 -27.66 7.60 -16.75
N THR A 37 -28.60 8.35 -17.34
CA THR A 37 -28.48 8.83 -18.73
C THR A 37 -27.33 9.83 -18.88
N VAL A 38 -27.12 10.69 -17.88
CA VAL A 38 -25.97 11.60 -17.87
C VAL A 38 -24.68 10.81 -17.66
N ALA A 39 -24.66 9.88 -16.70
CA ALA A 39 -23.53 9.02 -16.40
C ALA A 39 -23.07 8.27 -17.66
N SER A 40 -23.97 7.61 -18.38
CA SER A 40 -23.65 6.87 -19.60
C SER A 40 -23.19 7.75 -20.77
N ARG A 41 -23.65 9.00 -20.85
CA ARG A 41 -23.17 9.98 -21.85
C ARG A 41 -21.76 10.49 -21.54
N VAL A 42 -21.44 10.66 -20.26
CA VAL A 42 -20.11 11.11 -19.86
C VAL A 42 -19.12 9.96 -19.74
N ASP A 43 -19.60 8.73 -19.53
CA ASP A 43 -18.82 7.49 -19.51
C ASP A 43 -17.99 7.37 -20.79
N PRO A 44 -16.65 7.31 -20.67
CA PRO A 44 -15.78 7.28 -21.83
C PRO A 44 -15.76 5.92 -22.56
N GLY A 45 -16.48 4.89 -22.09
CA GLY A 45 -16.66 3.63 -22.82
C GLY A 45 -15.36 2.85 -23.03
N GLY A 46 -14.87 2.22 -21.96
CA GLY A 46 -13.64 1.41 -21.98
C GLY A 46 -12.33 2.19 -21.84
N GLU A 47 -12.37 3.51 -21.59
CA GLU A 47 -11.21 4.20 -21.02
C GLU A 47 -11.11 3.92 -19.52
N ALA A 48 -9.91 4.01 -18.95
CA ALA A 48 -9.73 3.85 -17.50
C ALA A 48 -10.71 4.73 -16.72
N THR A 49 -11.41 4.10 -15.75
CA THR A 49 -12.36 4.71 -14.81
C THR A 49 -11.82 5.93 -14.08
N ASP A 50 -10.50 6.12 -14.08
CA ASP A 50 -9.79 7.22 -13.45
C ASP A 50 -9.62 8.48 -14.35
N SER A 51 -10.12 8.50 -15.60
CA SER A 51 -10.17 9.74 -16.40
C SER A 51 -11.18 10.73 -15.80
N TYR A 52 -11.12 12.05 -16.06
CA TYR A 52 -12.12 12.98 -15.49
C TYR A 52 -13.57 12.59 -15.85
N ARG A 53 -13.76 12.10 -17.08
CA ARG A 53 -15.05 11.60 -17.57
C ARG A 53 -15.43 10.28 -16.90
N GLY A 54 -14.48 9.36 -16.72
CA GLY A 54 -14.68 8.11 -16.00
C GLY A 54 -14.96 8.32 -14.51
N LEU A 55 -14.25 9.23 -13.85
CA LEU A 55 -14.47 9.61 -12.46
C LEU A 55 -15.84 10.26 -12.30
N LEU A 56 -16.23 11.17 -13.20
CA LEU A 56 -17.57 11.76 -13.17
C LEU A 56 -18.65 10.70 -13.43
N ALA A 57 -18.46 9.82 -14.41
CA ALA A 57 -19.38 8.72 -14.70
C ALA A 57 -19.54 7.80 -13.48
N GLY A 58 -18.42 7.34 -12.91
CA GLY A 58 -18.38 6.54 -11.69
C GLY A 58 -19.05 7.23 -10.52
N LEU A 59 -18.74 8.52 -10.28
CA LEU A 59 -19.41 9.31 -9.24
C LEU A 59 -20.92 9.43 -9.46
N LEU A 60 -21.39 9.50 -10.70
CA LEU A 60 -22.82 9.54 -11.01
C LEU A 60 -23.47 8.16 -10.87
N TYR A 61 -22.81 7.09 -11.32
CA TYR A 61 -23.28 5.72 -11.11
C TYR A 61 -23.35 5.38 -9.62
N ASP A 62 -22.35 5.77 -8.82
CA ASP A 62 -22.34 5.58 -7.37
C ASP A 62 -23.54 6.27 -6.68
N THR A 63 -24.10 7.32 -7.28
CA THR A 63 -25.24 8.05 -6.70
C THR A 63 -26.59 7.39 -6.98
N THR A 64 -26.65 6.45 -7.92
CA THR A 64 -27.88 5.78 -8.36
C THR A 64 -27.87 4.28 -8.14
N GLN A 65 -26.69 3.66 -8.10
CA GLN A 65 -26.55 2.24 -7.82
C GLN A 65 -26.96 1.96 -6.38
N HIS A 66 -27.99 1.13 -6.25
CA HIS A 66 -28.24 0.41 -5.02
C HIS A 66 -27.32 -0.82 -5.09
N ASP A 67 -26.57 -1.06 -4.02
CA ASP A 67 -25.67 -2.22 -3.92
C ASP A 67 -26.55 -3.45 -3.69
N ASP A 68 -27.27 -3.87 -4.73
CA ASP A 68 -28.12 -5.06 -4.73
C ASP A 68 -27.30 -6.34 -5.01
N GLY A 69 -25.99 -6.19 -5.21
CA GLY A 69 -25.07 -7.30 -5.38
C GLY A 69 -24.98 -8.15 -4.11
N HIS A 70 -24.60 -9.41 -4.28
CA HIS A 70 -24.43 -10.36 -3.18
C HIS A 70 -23.04 -11.01 -3.18
N GLU A 71 -22.13 -10.50 -4.00
CA GLU A 71 -20.81 -11.09 -4.22
C GLU A 71 -19.74 -10.32 -3.43
N PRO A 72 -18.69 -11.01 -2.94
CA PRO A 72 -17.57 -10.36 -2.31
C PRO A 72 -16.74 -9.61 -3.36
N VAL A 73 -16.58 -8.30 -3.20
CA VAL A 73 -15.77 -7.44 -4.07
C VAL A 73 -14.75 -6.63 -3.27
N TYR A 74 -13.60 -6.34 -3.87
CA TYR A 74 -12.57 -5.56 -3.21
C TYR A 74 -12.83 -4.04 -3.24
N ASP A 75 -12.79 -3.41 -2.06
CA ASP A 75 -12.77 -1.97 -1.85
C ASP A 75 -11.42 -1.50 -1.29
N PRO A 76 -10.79 -0.45 -1.84
CA PRO A 76 -9.46 -0.01 -1.41
C PRO A 76 -9.42 0.67 -0.03
N VAL A 77 -10.57 0.93 0.60
CA VAL A 77 -10.66 1.49 1.96
C VAL A 77 -11.27 0.46 2.92
N ALA A 78 -12.41 -0.12 2.56
CA ALA A 78 -13.16 -1.07 3.40
C ALA A 78 -12.72 -2.54 3.25
N GLY A 79 -11.83 -2.86 2.30
CA GLY A 79 -11.46 -4.23 1.96
C GLY A 79 -12.61 -4.98 1.29
N ILE A 80 -12.80 -6.25 1.61
CA ILE A 80 -13.84 -7.08 0.98
C ILE A 80 -15.22 -6.64 1.49
N VAL A 81 -16.07 -6.21 0.56
CA VAL A 81 -17.44 -5.75 0.79
C VAL A 81 -18.43 -6.53 -0.08
N VAL A 82 -19.71 -6.48 0.26
CA VAL A 82 -20.76 -6.95 -0.63
C VAL A 82 -20.88 -5.96 -1.79
N GLY A 83 -20.97 -6.49 -3.01
CA GLY A 83 -21.26 -5.71 -4.21
C GLY A 83 -21.53 -6.60 -5.41
N THR A 84 -21.53 -6.00 -6.59
CA THR A 84 -21.71 -6.71 -7.86
C THR A 84 -20.33 -7.01 -8.45
N ALA A 85 -19.95 -8.29 -8.60
CA ALA A 85 -18.70 -8.60 -9.27
C ALA A 85 -18.82 -8.24 -10.74
N THR A 86 -17.85 -7.47 -11.22
CA THR A 86 -17.67 -7.25 -12.65
C THR A 86 -16.67 -8.28 -13.16
N SER A 87 -17.08 -9.12 -14.11
CA SER A 87 -16.13 -9.99 -14.81
C SER A 87 -14.98 -9.14 -15.36
N PRO A 88 -13.74 -9.33 -14.89
CA PRO A 88 -12.64 -8.48 -15.31
C PRO A 88 -12.40 -8.70 -16.81
N THR A 89 -12.35 -7.62 -17.59
CA THR A 89 -11.96 -7.70 -18.99
C THR A 89 -10.57 -8.32 -19.09
N PRO A 90 -10.38 -9.37 -19.92
CA PRO A 90 -9.08 -9.98 -20.12
C PRO A 90 -8.01 -8.95 -20.47
N VAL A 91 -6.81 -9.11 -19.88
CA VAL A 91 -5.71 -8.15 -20.06
C VAL A 91 -5.30 -8.05 -21.55
N SER A 92 -5.40 -9.15 -22.29
CA SER A 92 -5.18 -9.20 -23.75
C SER A 92 -6.15 -8.30 -24.52
N GLU A 93 -7.43 -8.32 -24.19
CA GLU A 93 -8.46 -7.49 -24.84
C GLU A 93 -8.25 -6.00 -24.55
N LEU A 94 -7.93 -5.65 -23.30
CA LEU A 94 -7.58 -4.28 -22.92
C LEU A 94 -6.35 -3.78 -23.69
N SER A 95 -5.35 -4.65 -23.83
CA SER A 95 -4.13 -4.37 -24.60
C SER A 95 -4.45 -4.14 -26.07
N GLU A 96 -5.15 -5.07 -26.71
CA GLU A 96 -5.58 -5.00 -28.11
C GLU A 96 -6.38 -3.72 -28.39
N ALA A 97 -7.40 -3.43 -27.57
CA ALA A 97 -8.19 -2.22 -27.70
C ALA A 97 -7.33 -0.94 -27.62
N ALA A 98 -6.30 -0.94 -26.76
CA ALA A 98 -5.39 0.18 -26.62
C ALA A 98 -4.43 0.35 -27.82
N TYR A 99 -4.16 -0.71 -28.59
CA TYR A 99 -3.39 -0.61 -29.83
C TYR A 99 -4.26 -0.28 -31.04
N SER A 100 -5.45 -0.86 -31.15
CA SER A 100 -6.36 -0.65 -32.28
C SER A 100 -6.96 0.75 -32.28
N TYR A 101 -7.22 1.32 -31.10
CA TYR A 101 -7.82 2.65 -30.94
C TYR A 101 -7.10 3.43 -29.85
N PRO A 102 -5.87 3.90 -30.10
CA PRO A 102 -4.98 4.38 -29.06
C PRO A 102 -5.48 5.68 -28.42
N THR A 103 -5.82 5.60 -27.13
CA THR A 103 -6.01 6.76 -26.25
C THR A 103 -5.16 6.58 -25.00
N ALA A 104 -4.79 7.68 -24.35
CA ALA A 104 -4.04 7.61 -23.08
C ALA A 104 -4.82 6.80 -22.02
N GLY A 105 -6.15 6.95 -21.97
CA GLY A 105 -7.03 6.24 -21.05
C GLY A 105 -7.03 4.71 -21.27
N LYS A 106 -7.04 4.25 -22.52
CA LYS A 106 -6.99 2.81 -22.82
C LYS A 106 -5.63 2.18 -22.50
N HIS A 107 -4.53 2.87 -22.83
CA HIS A 107 -3.21 2.41 -22.42
C HIS A 107 -3.05 2.40 -20.89
N LEU A 108 -3.63 3.37 -20.16
CA LEU A 108 -3.65 3.35 -18.70
C LEU A 108 -4.44 2.15 -18.15
N ALA A 109 -5.58 1.81 -18.74
CA ALA A 109 -6.37 0.64 -18.34
C ALA A 109 -5.59 -0.66 -18.55
N ALA A 110 -4.98 -0.84 -19.72
CA ALA A 110 -4.09 -1.97 -20.01
C ALA A 110 -2.91 -2.03 -19.02
N ALA A 111 -2.24 -0.89 -18.77
CA ALA A 111 -1.14 -0.82 -17.82
C ALA A 111 -1.56 -1.21 -16.39
N ALA A 112 -2.73 -0.73 -15.96
CA ALA A 112 -3.31 -1.04 -14.65
C ALA A 112 -3.66 -2.53 -14.52
N ALA A 113 -4.10 -3.18 -15.60
CA ALA A 113 -4.38 -4.61 -15.63
C ALA A 113 -3.08 -5.45 -15.58
N TYR A 114 -2.09 -5.12 -16.41
CA TYR A 114 -0.80 -5.82 -16.44
C TYR A 114 -0.02 -5.72 -15.12
N ARG A 115 -0.11 -4.59 -14.40
CA ARG A 115 0.60 -4.41 -13.11
C ARG A 115 -0.04 -5.15 -11.94
N LYS A 116 -1.23 -5.74 -12.10
CA LYS A 116 -1.91 -6.45 -11.00
C LYS A 116 -1.00 -7.57 -10.49
N PRO A 117 -0.89 -7.80 -9.17
CA PRO A 117 0.09 -8.75 -8.63
C PRO A 117 -0.05 -10.20 -9.11
N TYR A 118 -1.23 -10.62 -9.55
CA TYR A 118 -1.49 -11.94 -10.16
C TYR A 118 -1.27 -11.99 -11.68
N VAL A 119 -1.00 -10.85 -12.33
CA VAL A 119 -0.57 -10.78 -13.74
C VAL A 119 0.94 -10.53 -13.81
N ALA A 120 1.42 -9.56 -13.02
CA ALA A 120 2.82 -9.24 -12.78
C ALA A 120 3.69 -8.99 -14.04
N ASP A 121 3.09 -8.67 -15.19
CA ASP A 121 3.83 -8.26 -16.40
C ASP A 121 4.16 -6.77 -16.34
N PHE A 122 5.13 -6.45 -15.50
CA PHE A 122 5.53 -5.06 -15.26
C PHE A 122 6.17 -4.40 -16.49
N ASP A 123 6.73 -5.17 -17.41
CA ASP A 123 7.29 -4.64 -18.66
C ASP A 123 6.21 -4.21 -19.64
N ALA A 124 5.17 -5.02 -19.84
CA ALA A 124 4.01 -4.60 -20.62
C ALA A 124 3.32 -3.40 -19.98
N ALA A 125 3.12 -3.42 -18.66
CA ALA A 125 2.55 -2.30 -17.94
C ALA A 125 3.36 -1.01 -18.14
N TYR A 126 4.69 -1.07 -18.00
CA TYR A 126 5.59 0.07 -18.22
C TYR A 126 5.49 0.61 -19.67
N ARG A 127 5.55 -0.26 -20.69
CA ARG A 127 5.39 0.15 -22.10
C ARG A 127 4.07 0.87 -22.36
N HIS A 128 2.99 0.42 -21.73
CA HIS A 128 1.69 1.07 -21.84
C HIS A 128 1.66 2.43 -21.13
N TYR A 129 2.25 2.57 -19.94
CA TYR A 129 2.37 3.89 -19.29
C TYR A 129 3.15 4.89 -20.13
N GLU A 130 4.24 4.49 -20.78
CA GLU A 130 4.99 5.38 -21.67
C GLU A 130 4.21 5.80 -22.91
N ARG A 131 3.45 4.87 -23.51
CA ARG A 131 2.56 5.23 -24.63
C ARG A 131 1.47 6.19 -24.18
N ALA A 132 0.86 5.95 -23.03
CA ALA A 132 -0.12 6.85 -22.45
C ALA A 132 0.50 8.24 -22.20
N HIS A 133 1.73 8.29 -21.68
CA HIS A 133 2.46 9.53 -21.46
C HIS A 133 2.74 10.29 -22.76
N ARG A 134 3.14 9.61 -23.83
CA ARG A 134 3.34 10.24 -25.15
C ARG A 134 2.05 10.83 -25.71
N LEU A 135 0.92 10.16 -25.50
CA LEU A 135 -0.40 10.65 -25.94
C LEU A 135 -0.92 11.81 -25.07
N ASN A 136 -0.61 11.81 -23.78
CA ASN A 136 -0.99 12.88 -22.85
C ASN A 136 0.07 13.08 -21.75
N PRO A 137 1.09 13.92 -21.98
CA PRO A 137 2.19 14.11 -21.01
C PRO A 137 1.73 14.79 -19.72
N ASN A 138 0.58 15.46 -19.73
CA ASN A 138 0.01 16.12 -18.55
C ASN A 138 -0.74 15.14 -17.63
N ASP A 139 -0.92 13.88 -18.03
CA ASP A 139 -1.55 12.86 -17.19
C ASP A 139 -0.55 12.33 -16.16
N LEU A 140 -0.64 12.85 -14.94
CA LEU A 140 0.27 12.53 -13.85
C LEU A 140 0.29 11.05 -13.46
N ARG A 141 -0.78 10.29 -13.75
CA ARG A 141 -0.83 8.84 -13.52
C ARG A 141 0.20 8.10 -14.36
N THR A 142 0.53 8.64 -15.54
CA THR A 142 1.57 8.07 -16.41
C THR A 142 2.94 8.22 -15.79
N VAL A 143 3.24 9.38 -15.18
CA VAL A 143 4.51 9.62 -14.48
C VAL A 143 4.60 8.74 -13.23
N GLU A 144 3.55 8.66 -12.42
CA GLU A 144 3.50 7.77 -11.24
C GLU A 144 3.76 6.31 -11.65
N GLY A 145 3.11 5.84 -12.72
CA GLY A 145 3.29 4.48 -13.26
C GLY A 145 4.71 4.23 -13.77
N ILE A 146 5.29 5.16 -14.53
CA ILE A 146 6.66 5.08 -15.05
C ILE A 146 7.68 5.02 -13.91
N VAL A 147 7.54 5.87 -12.89
CA VAL A 147 8.46 5.92 -11.75
C VAL A 147 8.36 4.62 -10.95
N THR A 148 7.13 4.21 -10.61
CA THR A 148 6.88 2.99 -9.82
C THR A 148 7.37 1.75 -10.54
N LEU A 149 7.03 1.57 -11.82
CA LEU A 149 7.40 0.36 -12.55
C LEU A 149 8.84 0.39 -13.05
N GLY A 150 9.34 1.54 -13.52
CA GLY A 150 10.72 1.67 -13.98
C GLY A 150 11.72 1.37 -12.87
N ALA A 151 11.42 1.78 -11.63
CA ALA A 151 12.22 1.43 -10.45
C ALA A 151 12.13 -0.05 -10.04
N ARG A 152 11.14 -0.79 -10.54
CA ARG A 152 10.95 -2.22 -10.26
C ARG A 152 11.46 -3.12 -11.38
N THR A 153 11.45 -2.65 -12.64
CA THR A 153 11.83 -3.43 -13.83
C THR A 153 13.25 -3.11 -14.30
N HIS A 154 13.42 -2.19 -15.24
CA HIS A 154 14.69 -1.96 -15.94
C HIS A 154 15.67 -1.08 -15.16
N TYR A 155 15.22 -0.37 -14.12
CA TYR A 155 16.08 0.40 -13.22
C TYR A 155 16.87 1.52 -13.92
N ASP A 156 16.33 2.08 -15.01
CA ASP A 156 16.97 3.15 -15.82
C ASP A 156 16.53 4.51 -15.27
N TRP A 157 17.36 5.05 -14.37
CA TRP A 157 17.08 6.29 -13.67
C TRP A 157 17.08 7.51 -14.59
N ARG A 158 17.85 7.47 -15.68
CA ARG A 158 17.88 8.56 -16.66
C ARG A 158 16.56 8.64 -17.41
N ARG A 159 16.02 7.50 -17.83
CA ARG A 159 14.72 7.40 -18.49
C ARG A 159 13.58 7.82 -17.56
N ILE A 160 13.56 7.33 -16.33
CA ILE A 160 12.57 7.72 -15.31
C ILE A 160 12.60 9.23 -15.10
N TRP A 161 13.79 9.82 -14.94
CA TRP A 161 13.96 11.26 -14.76
C TRP A 161 13.51 12.07 -15.97
N GLY A 162 13.74 11.57 -17.19
CA GLY A 162 13.26 12.20 -18.42
C GLY A 162 11.75 12.46 -18.43
N HIS A 163 10.98 11.62 -17.74
CA HIS A 163 9.54 11.82 -17.53
C HIS A 163 9.23 12.70 -16.31
N ALA A 164 9.91 12.49 -15.18
CA ALA A 164 9.64 13.25 -13.95
C ALA A 164 10.07 14.73 -14.02
N VAL A 165 11.06 15.06 -14.85
CA VAL A 165 11.64 16.41 -14.98
C VAL A 165 10.60 17.48 -15.36
N GLN A 166 9.51 17.09 -16.02
CA GLN A 166 8.43 18.00 -16.38
C GLN A 166 7.67 18.58 -15.18
N LEU A 167 7.77 17.93 -14.00
CA LEU A 167 7.15 18.37 -12.76
C LEU A 167 7.94 19.49 -12.05
N LYS A 168 9.12 19.86 -12.58
CA LYS A 168 9.92 20.96 -12.04
C LYS A 168 9.12 22.28 -12.10
N PRO A 169 9.15 23.09 -11.02
CA PRO A 169 8.61 24.44 -11.06
C PRO A 169 9.29 25.26 -12.16
N ARG A 170 8.49 26.00 -12.93
CA ARG A 170 8.99 26.91 -13.99
C ARG A 170 9.22 28.34 -13.49
N SER A 171 8.72 28.66 -12.30
CA SER A 171 8.83 29.98 -11.68
C SER A 171 8.87 29.87 -10.15
N GLY A 172 9.23 30.96 -9.49
CA GLY A 172 9.33 31.03 -8.02
C GLY A 172 10.66 30.55 -7.47
N ARG A 173 10.78 30.51 -6.14
CA ARG A 173 12.04 30.19 -5.42
C ARG A 173 12.60 28.80 -5.70
N LEU A 174 11.72 27.86 -6.05
CA LEU A 174 12.08 26.49 -6.39
C LEU A 174 12.38 26.29 -7.87
N ALA A 175 12.30 27.32 -8.72
CA ALA A 175 12.81 27.31 -10.09
C ALA A 175 14.33 27.62 -10.13
N ASP A 176 15.06 27.15 -9.12
CA ASP A 176 16.50 27.34 -8.99
C ASP A 176 17.27 26.34 -9.86
N GLN A 177 18.02 26.87 -10.81
CA GLN A 177 18.84 26.07 -11.72
C GLN A 177 19.90 25.25 -10.97
N GLN A 178 20.53 25.80 -9.92
CA GLN A 178 21.60 25.11 -9.19
C GLN A 178 21.06 23.87 -8.46
N LEU A 179 19.93 24.01 -7.76
CA LEU A 179 19.21 22.88 -7.15
C LEU A 179 18.92 21.79 -8.18
N TRP A 180 18.34 22.15 -9.33
CA TRP A 180 17.89 21.16 -10.32
C TRP A 180 19.02 20.52 -11.12
N GLU A 181 20.16 21.20 -11.26
CA GLU A 181 21.39 20.63 -11.78
C GLU A 181 21.99 19.61 -10.80
N ALA A 182 22.05 19.93 -9.50
CA ALA A 182 22.52 19.01 -8.47
C ALA A 182 21.62 17.76 -8.41
N VAL A 183 20.31 17.96 -8.28
CA VAL A 183 19.32 16.87 -8.27
C VAL A 183 19.37 16.05 -9.57
N GLY A 184 19.53 16.70 -10.72
CA GLY A 184 19.60 16.00 -12.01
C GLY A 184 20.76 15.00 -12.09
N ARG A 185 21.88 15.25 -11.38
CA ARG A 185 23.02 14.32 -11.33
C ARG A 185 22.69 13.02 -10.58
N LEU A 186 21.74 13.03 -9.63
CA LEU A 186 21.30 11.83 -8.91
C LEU A 186 20.72 10.76 -9.85
N PHE A 187 20.13 11.17 -10.97
CA PHE A 187 19.45 10.29 -11.90
C PHE A 187 20.34 9.73 -13.02
N ARG A 188 21.65 9.94 -12.92
CA ARG A 188 22.61 9.05 -13.59
C ARG A 188 22.45 7.66 -13.02
N GLN A 189 22.75 6.61 -13.79
CA GLN A 189 22.63 5.23 -13.30
C GLN A 189 23.44 5.05 -12.01
N GLU A 190 24.71 5.48 -12.07
CA GLU A 190 25.68 5.46 -10.97
C GLU A 190 26.16 6.91 -10.71
N PRO A 191 25.50 7.67 -9.82
CA PRO A 191 25.98 8.99 -9.43
C PRO A 191 27.22 8.85 -8.53
N SER A 192 28.18 9.77 -8.68
CA SER A 192 29.35 9.85 -7.79
C SER A 192 28.93 10.21 -6.36
N ALA A 193 29.80 9.91 -5.39
CA ALA A 193 29.60 10.31 -3.99
C ALA A 193 29.41 11.84 -3.85
N ASP A 194 30.21 12.63 -4.57
CA ASP A 194 30.09 14.09 -4.58
C ASP A 194 28.75 14.55 -5.15
N ALA A 195 28.29 13.96 -6.26
CA ALA A 195 26.99 14.29 -6.83
C ALA A 195 25.83 13.98 -5.88
N LEU A 196 25.96 12.92 -5.08
CA LEU A 196 25.00 12.58 -4.05
C LEU A 196 25.04 13.58 -2.89
N ALA A 197 26.23 13.87 -2.36
CA ALA A 197 26.42 14.82 -1.27
C ALA A 197 25.91 16.22 -1.64
N ASP A 198 26.26 16.71 -2.84
CA ASP A 198 25.80 18.00 -3.37
C ASP A 198 24.27 18.08 -3.42
N ALA A 199 23.62 17.03 -3.95
CA ALA A 199 22.18 17.04 -4.12
C ALA A 199 21.44 16.93 -2.78
N VAL A 200 21.95 16.13 -1.84
CA VAL A 200 21.41 16.07 -0.47
C VAL A 200 21.55 17.43 0.20
N ALA A 201 22.74 18.04 0.18
CA ALA A 201 22.96 19.36 0.75
C ALA A 201 22.07 20.44 0.10
N ALA A 202 21.88 20.40 -1.22
CA ALA A 202 21.01 21.33 -1.93
C ALA A 202 19.53 21.16 -1.54
N LEU A 203 19.06 19.93 -1.34
CA LEU A 203 17.69 19.66 -0.86
C LEU A 203 17.53 20.12 0.59
N GLU A 204 18.48 19.80 1.48
CA GLU A 204 18.45 20.21 2.88
C GLU A 204 18.47 21.73 3.05
N ALA A 205 19.28 22.44 2.24
CA ALA A 205 19.34 23.90 2.25
C ALA A 205 18.01 24.57 1.88
N ARG A 206 17.13 23.88 1.13
CA ARG A 206 15.78 24.36 0.81
C ARG A 206 14.77 24.06 1.91
N GLY A 207 15.00 23.02 2.71
CA GLY A 207 14.19 22.67 3.87
C GLY A 207 12.69 22.64 3.56
N ASP A 208 11.92 23.37 4.37
CA ASP A 208 10.45 23.42 4.27
C ASP A 208 9.93 24.05 2.97
N GLU A 209 10.75 24.79 2.21
CA GLU A 209 10.31 25.32 0.91
C GLU A 209 9.90 24.16 -0.03
N LEU A 210 10.58 23.01 0.07
CA LEU A 210 10.30 21.83 -0.74
C LEU A 210 8.89 21.26 -0.55
N ALA A 211 8.20 21.57 0.56
CA ALA A 211 6.79 21.19 0.73
C ALA A 211 5.87 21.82 -0.32
N HIS A 212 6.32 22.82 -1.09
CA HIS A 212 5.57 23.39 -2.21
C HIS A 212 5.81 22.69 -3.55
N LEU A 213 6.73 21.72 -3.60
CA LEU A 213 6.91 20.88 -4.78
C LEU A 213 5.68 20.02 -5.02
N HIS A 214 5.49 19.67 -6.29
CA HIS A 214 4.50 18.67 -6.69
C HIS A 214 4.75 17.35 -5.95
N GLN A 215 3.71 16.70 -5.42
CA GLN A 215 3.89 15.49 -4.60
C GLN A 215 4.63 14.36 -5.35
N LEU A 216 4.35 14.14 -6.63
CA LEU A 216 5.09 13.15 -7.41
C LEU A 216 6.57 13.51 -7.58
N MET A 217 6.95 14.80 -7.57
CA MET A 217 8.37 15.17 -7.59
C MET A 217 9.04 14.80 -6.27
N LEU A 218 8.41 15.10 -5.13
CA LEU A 218 8.92 14.65 -3.81
C LEU A 218 9.05 13.13 -3.73
N ASP A 219 8.09 12.40 -4.28
CA ASP A 219 8.07 10.93 -4.32
C ASP A 219 9.24 10.37 -5.14
N VAL A 220 9.46 10.89 -6.36
CA VAL A 220 10.58 10.49 -7.23
C VAL A 220 11.93 10.73 -6.56
N LEU A 221 12.10 11.88 -5.90
CA LEU A 221 13.32 12.23 -5.18
C LEU A 221 13.52 11.31 -3.96
N SER A 222 12.47 11.10 -3.17
CA SER A 222 12.51 10.17 -2.03
C SER A 222 12.90 8.76 -2.47
N ILE A 223 12.25 8.23 -3.51
CA ILE A 223 12.52 6.88 -4.03
C ILE A 223 13.98 6.80 -4.48
N ARG A 224 14.46 7.76 -5.28
CA ARG A 224 15.84 7.74 -5.76
C ARG A 224 16.86 7.80 -4.61
N LEU A 225 16.64 8.64 -3.61
CA LEU A 225 17.52 8.72 -2.44
C LEU A 225 17.57 7.40 -1.66
N GLN A 226 16.44 6.72 -1.47
CA GLN A 226 16.42 5.41 -0.79
C GLN A 226 17.20 4.35 -1.57
N PHE A 227 17.04 4.29 -2.90
CA PHE A 227 17.83 3.41 -3.76
C PHE A 227 19.33 3.74 -3.78
N LEU A 228 19.70 4.97 -3.39
CA LEU A 228 21.08 5.40 -3.21
C LEU A 228 21.57 5.23 -1.76
N GLY A 229 20.78 4.60 -0.90
CA GLY A 229 21.10 4.33 0.51
C GLY A 229 20.98 5.55 1.44
N GLN A 230 20.25 6.59 1.02
CA GLN A 230 20.05 7.82 1.79
C GLN A 230 18.64 7.88 2.37
N PHE A 231 18.35 7.03 3.37
CA PHE A 231 17.00 6.88 3.92
C PHE A 231 16.55 8.08 4.75
N ARG A 232 17.42 8.66 5.59
CA ARG A 232 17.10 9.84 6.41
C ARG A 232 16.63 11.04 5.58
N PRO A 233 17.41 11.55 4.60
CA PRO A 233 16.94 12.66 3.79
C PRO A 233 15.74 12.28 2.91
N ALA A 234 15.61 11.02 2.47
CA ALA A 234 14.43 10.57 1.74
C ALA A 234 13.14 10.63 2.59
N PHE A 235 13.18 10.18 3.84
CA PHE A 235 12.03 10.23 4.73
C PHE A 235 11.70 11.65 5.20
N ALA A 236 12.69 12.55 5.28
CA ALA A 236 12.43 13.97 5.43
C ALA A 236 11.57 14.53 4.26
N LEU A 237 11.86 14.13 3.01
CA LEU A 237 11.01 14.49 1.86
C LEU A 237 9.60 13.90 1.96
N ARG A 238 9.44 12.66 2.46
CA ARG A 238 8.12 12.06 2.68
C ARG A 238 7.32 12.82 3.75
N ALA A 239 7.98 13.31 4.80
CA ALA A 239 7.34 14.18 5.80
C ALA A 239 6.85 15.51 5.17
N LEU A 240 7.68 16.15 4.34
CA LEU A 240 7.27 17.35 3.58
C LEU A 240 6.09 17.06 2.65
N MET A 241 6.09 15.89 2.00
CA MET A 241 4.98 15.44 1.17
C MET A 241 3.69 15.23 1.98
N ALA A 242 3.77 14.72 3.21
CA ALA A 242 2.62 14.61 4.11
C ALA A 242 2.07 15.99 4.52
N ARG A 243 2.95 16.95 4.86
CA ARG A 243 2.54 18.34 5.16
C ARG A 243 1.87 19.01 3.96
N ASN A 244 2.41 18.80 2.77
CA ASN A 244 1.80 19.24 1.52
C ASN A 244 0.40 18.64 1.38
N ARG A 245 0.23 17.33 1.60
CA ARG A 245 -1.08 16.67 1.50
C ARG A 245 -2.11 17.22 2.49
N VAL A 246 -1.72 17.44 3.75
CA VAL A 246 -2.59 18.08 4.75
C VAL A 246 -3.01 19.47 4.25
N THR A 247 -2.07 20.25 3.74
CA THR A 247 -2.34 21.59 3.22
C THR A 247 -3.28 21.56 2.03
N GLU A 248 -3.09 20.64 1.08
CA GLU A 248 -3.93 20.47 -0.11
C GLU A 248 -5.38 20.11 0.23
N LEU A 249 -5.58 19.18 1.17
CA LEU A 249 -6.90 18.69 1.58
C LEU A 249 -7.58 19.56 2.64
N ARG A 250 -6.84 20.46 3.30
CA ARG A 250 -7.38 21.39 4.28
C ARG A 250 -8.45 22.27 3.66
N GLY A 251 -9.61 22.34 4.31
CA GLY A 251 -10.68 23.26 3.94
C GLY A 251 -11.61 22.81 2.81
N ILE A 252 -11.38 21.62 2.23
CA ILE A 252 -12.19 21.12 1.10
C ILE A 252 -13.12 20.00 1.60
N PRO A 253 -14.41 19.99 1.22
CA PRO A 253 -15.25 18.81 1.35
C PRO A 253 -14.60 17.63 0.62
N LEU A 254 -14.45 16.51 1.30
CA LEU A 254 -13.83 15.32 0.72
C LEU A 254 -14.90 14.53 -0.03
N GLU A 255 -14.82 14.51 -1.36
CA GLU A 255 -15.78 13.82 -2.24
C GLU A 255 -15.81 12.29 -2.09
N SER A 256 -14.73 11.76 -1.53
CA SER A 256 -14.43 10.34 -1.45
C SER A 256 -13.72 10.03 -0.13
N THR A 257 -14.04 8.86 0.42
CA THR A 257 -13.35 8.26 1.56
C THR A 257 -11.90 7.94 1.27
N LEU A 258 -11.49 7.81 0.00
CA LEU A 258 -10.08 7.71 -0.38
C LEU A 258 -9.31 8.98 0.00
N TRP A 259 -9.92 10.16 -0.16
CA TRP A 259 -9.29 11.41 0.26
C TRP A 259 -9.23 11.54 1.77
N LEU A 260 -10.26 11.08 2.48
CA LEU A 260 -10.23 10.99 3.94
C LEU A 260 -9.11 10.06 4.41
N ARG A 261 -8.98 8.87 3.80
CA ARG A 261 -7.87 7.95 4.06
C ARG A 261 -6.52 8.63 3.89
N HIS A 262 -6.32 9.38 2.80
CA HIS A 262 -5.07 10.11 2.57
C HIS A 262 -4.81 11.22 3.59
N LEU A 263 -5.85 11.95 4.01
CA LEU A 263 -5.73 12.99 5.05
C LEU A 263 -5.35 12.37 6.40
N LEU A 264 -6.08 11.33 6.82
CA LEU A 264 -5.80 10.62 8.07
C LEU A 264 -4.41 10.00 8.03
N GLY A 265 -4.02 9.36 6.94
CA GLY A 265 -2.68 8.82 6.76
C GLY A 265 -1.59 9.89 6.84
N ALA A 266 -1.82 11.08 6.29
CA ALA A 266 -0.87 12.19 6.39
C ALA A 266 -0.74 12.72 7.83
N HIS A 267 -1.83 12.85 8.58
CA HIS A 267 -1.78 13.22 10.00
C HIS A 267 -1.08 12.15 10.84
N ALA A 268 -1.39 10.86 10.62
CA ALA A 268 -0.71 9.76 11.28
C ALA A 268 0.80 9.76 10.97
N TYR A 269 1.19 10.02 9.72
CA TYR A 269 2.59 10.12 9.32
C TYR A 269 3.35 11.26 10.00
N LEU A 270 2.67 12.38 10.23
CA LEU A 270 3.19 13.55 10.93
C LEU A 270 3.08 13.44 12.46
N GLN A 271 2.49 12.35 12.96
CA GLN A 271 2.21 12.12 14.38
C GLN A 271 1.38 13.26 15.02
N ASP A 272 0.49 13.85 14.23
CA ASP A 272 -0.44 14.90 14.67
C ASP A 272 -1.71 14.25 15.22
N ASP A 273 -1.59 13.65 16.42
CA ASP A 273 -2.65 12.83 17.04
C ASP A 273 -3.95 13.63 17.26
N GLU A 274 -3.86 14.92 17.57
CA GLU A 274 -5.03 15.78 17.78
C GLU A 274 -5.82 15.96 16.47
N GLN A 275 -5.16 16.36 15.39
CA GLN A 275 -5.84 16.56 14.10
C GLN A 275 -6.28 15.23 13.49
N LEU A 276 -5.53 14.15 13.71
CA LEU A 276 -5.91 12.80 13.29
C LEU A 276 -7.27 12.40 13.88
N VAL A 277 -7.43 12.55 15.19
CA VAL A 277 -8.68 12.23 15.89
C VAL A 277 -9.80 13.17 15.45
N ALA A 278 -9.54 14.47 15.39
CA ALA A 278 -10.54 15.45 14.97
C ALA A 278 -11.08 15.17 13.55
N ALA A 279 -10.21 14.80 12.62
CA ALA A 279 -10.58 14.44 11.25
C ALA A 279 -11.34 13.10 11.17
N ALA A 280 -11.02 12.13 12.03
CA ALA A 280 -11.70 10.84 12.09
C ALA A 280 -13.11 10.96 12.71
N ASP A 281 -13.25 11.73 13.79
CA ASP A 281 -14.51 11.94 14.50
C ASP A 281 -15.50 12.74 13.65
N ARG A 282 -15.00 13.77 12.96
CA ARG A 282 -15.80 14.67 12.10
C ARG A 282 -15.32 14.61 10.65
N PRO A 283 -15.50 13.47 9.97
CA PRO A 283 -15.03 13.30 8.60
C PRO A 283 -15.77 14.25 7.68
N ARG A 284 -15.03 14.96 6.83
CA ARG A 284 -15.60 15.88 5.83
C ARG A 284 -16.08 15.15 4.57
N VAL A 285 -16.48 13.89 4.70
CA VAL A 285 -17.03 13.07 3.63
C VAL A 285 -18.53 12.94 3.84
N THR A 286 -19.31 13.19 2.80
CA THR A 286 -20.75 12.96 2.85
C THR A 286 -21.04 11.46 2.82
N VAL A 287 -21.70 10.95 3.86
CA VAL A 287 -22.12 9.55 3.94
C VAL A 287 -23.42 9.38 3.16
N LEU A 288 -23.33 8.85 1.94
CA LEU A 288 -24.45 8.75 1.00
C LEU A 288 -25.08 7.34 0.95
N ASN A 289 -24.34 6.32 1.35
CA ASN A 289 -24.73 4.91 1.34
C ASN A 289 -23.96 4.10 2.41
N ARG A 290 -24.36 2.84 2.63
CA ARG A 290 -23.76 1.93 3.62
C ARG A 290 -22.29 1.62 3.35
N ARG A 291 -21.85 1.61 2.09
CA ARG A 291 -20.45 1.40 1.70
C ARG A 291 -19.56 2.54 2.20
N VAL A 292 -19.97 3.79 1.98
CA VAL A 292 -19.25 4.97 2.49
C VAL A 292 -19.23 4.99 4.02
N GLU A 293 -20.34 4.61 4.66
CA GLU A 293 -20.41 4.49 6.12
C GLU A 293 -19.40 3.46 6.64
N THR A 294 -19.38 2.26 6.06
CA THR A 294 -18.40 1.20 6.37
C THR A 294 -16.97 1.71 6.24
N GLN A 295 -16.64 2.41 5.15
CA GLN A 295 -15.32 2.95 4.91
C GLN A 295 -14.91 3.96 6.00
N VAL A 296 -15.84 4.82 6.44
CA VAL A 296 -15.60 5.79 7.53
C VAL A 296 -15.44 5.07 8.88
N GLU A 297 -16.30 4.12 9.21
CA GLU A 297 -16.21 3.30 10.43
C GLU A 297 -14.85 2.58 10.51
N LYS A 298 -14.44 1.96 9.40
CA LYS A 298 -13.15 1.29 9.28
C LYS A 298 -11.98 2.25 9.53
N LEU A 299 -11.98 3.41 8.89
CA LEU A 299 -10.91 4.41 9.08
C LEU A 299 -10.86 4.95 10.52
N ARG A 300 -12.02 5.11 11.18
CA ARG A 300 -12.06 5.45 12.61
C ARG A 300 -11.47 4.34 13.48
N ALA A 301 -11.77 3.08 13.16
CA ALA A 301 -11.18 1.94 13.85
C ALA A 301 -9.65 1.92 13.67
N ASP A 302 -9.14 2.20 12.48
CA ASP A 302 -7.70 2.33 12.24
C ASP A 302 -7.05 3.46 13.06
N VAL A 303 -7.73 4.60 13.22
CA VAL A 303 -7.26 5.71 14.07
C VAL A 303 -7.21 5.29 15.53
N ALA A 304 -8.20 4.53 16.03
CA ALA A 304 -8.17 4.01 17.38
C ALA A 304 -6.99 3.04 17.59
N LEU A 305 -6.73 2.15 16.62
CA LEU A 305 -5.59 1.24 16.66
C LEU A 305 -4.25 1.99 16.65
N PHE A 306 -4.11 3.04 15.83
CA PHE A 306 -2.91 3.89 15.83
C PHE A 306 -2.60 4.48 17.20
N ARG A 307 -3.64 4.70 18.02
CA ARG A 307 -3.56 5.21 19.38
C ARG A 307 -3.45 4.11 20.45
N GLY A 308 -3.36 2.85 20.03
CA GLY A 308 -3.17 1.71 20.93
C GLY A 308 -4.44 0.99 21.35
N ASP A 309 -5.60 1.33 20.80
CA ASP A 309 -6.86 0.61 21.09
C ASP A 309 -7.26 -0.28 19.91
N ALA A 310 -7.03 -1.58 20.04
CA ALA A 310 -7.41 -2.56 19.04
C ALA A 310 -8.91 -2.93 19.05
N ARG A 311 -9.66 -2.57 20.11
CA ARG A 311 -11.06 -3.00 20.27
C ARG A 311 -11.96 -2.52 19.13
N PRO A 312 -11.87 -1.26 18.64
CA PRO A 312 -12.70 -0.82 17.53
C PRO A 312 -12.42 -1.57 16.21
N VAL A 313 -11.18 -2.00 15.98
CA VAL A 313 -10.84 -2.79 14.79
C VAL A 313 -11.44 -4.19 14.89
N ALA A 314 -11.34 -4.83 16.06
CA ALA A 314 -11.96 -6.12 16.32
C ALA A 314 -13.49 -6.08 16.22
N GLU A 315 -14.12 -5.05 16.78
CA GLU A 315 -15.59 -4.85 16.72
C GLU A 315 -16.05 -4.66 15.27
N HIS A 316 -15.39 -3.76 14.54
CA HIS A 316 -15.69 -3.54 13.13
C HIS A 316 -15.52 -4.83 12.33
N ALA A 317 -14.42 -5.58 12.53
CA ALA A 317 -14.20 -6.85 11.87
C ALA A 317 -15.31 -7.87 12.18
N ARG A 318 -15.71 -8.00 13.45
CA ARG A 318 -16.77 -8.94 13.88
C ARG A 318 -18.10 -8.62 13.21
N GLN A 319 -18.52 -7.36 13.21
CA GLN A 319 -19.74 -6.93 12.51
C GLN A 319 -19.65 -7.28 11.02
N ARG A 320 -18.51 -7.00 10.38
CA ARG A 320 -18.29 -7.27 8.96
C ARG A 320 -18.30 -8.77 8.63
N ARG A 321 -17.83 -9.64 9.53
CA ARG A 321 -17.93 -11.10 9.39
C ARG A 321 -19.38 -11.57 9.44
N SER A 322 -20.20 -10.97 10.32
CA SER A 322 -21.64 -11.25 10.38
C SER A 322 -22.37 -10.79 9.11
N ASP A 323 -21.98 -9.65 8.53
CA ASP A 323 -22.63 -9.10 7.34
C ASP A 323 -22.24 -9.87 6.05
N LEU A 324 -20.99 -10.33 5.96
CA LEU A 324 -20.44 -11.05 4.81
C LEU A 324 -19.46 -12.13 5.31
N PRO A 325 -19.92 -13.37 5.55
CA PRO A 325 -19.04 -14.49 5.85
C PRO A 325 -18.06 -14.73 4.70
N LEU A 326 -16.78 -14.95 5.01
CA LEU A 326 -15.75 -15.24 4.01
C LEU A 326 -15.09 -16.60 4.29
N PRO A 327 -14.63 -17.31 3.24
CA PRO A 327 -13.88 -18.55 3.40
C PRO A 327 -12.68 -18.39 4.36
N GLY A 328 -12.58 -19.33 5.30
CA GLY A 328 -11.50 -19.40 6.29
C GLY A 328 -11.64 -18.44 7.49
N ASP A 329 -12.64 -17.55 7.56
CA ASP A 329 -12.82 -16.66 8.71
C ASP A 329 -13.15 -17.40 10.01
N ASP A 330 -14.00 -18.44 9.95
CA ASP A 330 -14.32 -19.27 11.12
C ASP A 330 -13.06 -19.98 11.64
N ARG A 331 -12.21 -20.44 10.72
CA ARG A 331 -10.96 -21.11 11.06
C ARG A 331 -9.95 -20.14 11.68
N MET A 332 -9.86 -18.93 11.14
CA MET A 332 -9.08 -17.83 11.69
C MET A 332 -9.55 -17.49 13.11
N GLU A 333 -10.86 -17.37 13.32
CA GLU A 333 -11.44 -17.06 14.63
C GLU A 333 -11.15 -18.15 15.67
N GLN A 334 -11.25 -19.42 15.28
CA GLN A 334 -10.89 -20.57 16.14
C GLN A 334 -9.41 -20.58 16.53
N LEU A 335 -8.52 -20.23 15.61
CA LEU A 335 -7.08 -20.21 15.86
C LEU A 335 -6.66 -19.01 16.71
N VAL A 336 -7.24 -17.83 16.47
CA VAL A 336 -6.68 -16.57 16.98
C VAL A 336 -7.34 -16.08 18.27
N THR A 337 -8.64 -16.32 18.46
CA THR A 337 -9.40 -15.72 19.58
C THR A 337 -8.89 -16.22 20.92
N GLY A 338 -8.38 -15.30 21.75
CA GLY A 338 -7.85 -15.62 23.08
C GLY A 338 -6.54 -16.41 23.08
N SER A 339 -5.93 -16.65 21.92
CA SER A 339 -4.68 -17.40 21.79
C SER A 339 -3.45 -16.53 22.04
N ARG A 340 -2.37 -17.16 22.53
CA ARG A 340 -1.00 -16.60 22.50
C ARG A 340 -0.39 -16.97 21.15
N ILE A 341 0.06 -15.98 20.40
CA ILE A 341 0.47 -16.15 19.01
C ILE A 341 1.93 -15.77 18.83
N ALA A 342 2.74 -16.68 18.27
CA ALA A 342 4.09 -16.37 17.81
C ALA A 342 4.06 -15.97 16.32
N VAL A 343 4.42 -14.72 16.02
CA VAL A 343 4.64 -14.24 14.66
C VAL A 343 6.14 -14.28 14.37
N VAL A 344 6.53 -15.11 13.41
CA VAL A 344 7.93 -15.33 13.06
C VAL A 344 8.25 -14.71 11.71
N GLY A 345 9.12 -13.71 11.73
CA GLY A 345 9.60 -13.03 10.54
C GLY A 345 10.77 -13.71 9.84
N PRO A 346 11.18 -13.15 8.69
CA PRO A 346 12.18 -13.76 7.82
C PRO A 346 13.62 -13.28 8.11
N ALA A 347 13.88 -12.60 9.23
CA ALA A 347 15.22 -12.07 9.51
C ALA A 347 16.23 -13.20 9.72
N ALA A 348 17.49 -12.95 9.34
CA ALA A 348 18.58 -13.92 9.46
C ALA A 348 19.17 -13.97 10.89
N ALA A 349 18.34 -13.93 11.93
CA ALA A 349 18.77 -13.72 13.31
C ALA A 349 19.29 -15.02 13.95
N GLU A 350 20.44 -14.99 14.64
CA GLU A 350 21.12 -16.18 15.17
C GLU A 350 20.44 -16.78 16.41
N GLU A 351 19.50 -16.04 17.02
CA GLU A 351 18.85 -16.41 18.25
C GLU A 351 18.07 -17.73 18.15
N GLN A 352 18.18 -18.55 19.20
CA GLN A 352 17.55 -19.87 19.29
C GLN A 352 16.23 -19.80 20.05
N PHE A 353 15.19 -19.28 19.40
CA PHE A 353 13.85 -19.15 19.99
C PHE A 353 12.93 -20.33 19.70
N GLY A 354 13.45 -21.44 19.16
CA GLY A 354 12.63 -22.58 18.72
C GLY A 354 11.66 -23.07 19.79
N GLU A 355 12.15 -23.41 20.99
CA GLU A 355 11.30 -23.87 22.10
C GLU A 355 10.29 -22.82 22.55
N GLN A 356 10.70 -21.55 22.64
CA GLN A 356 9.82 -20.46 23.05
C GLN A 356 8.70 -20.21 22.02
N ILE A 357 9.00 -20.35 20.72
CA ILE A 357 8.01 -20.23 19.65
C ILE A 357 7.00 -21.38 19.74
N GLU A 358 7.47 -22.61 19.99
CA GLU A 358 6.62 -23.80 20.13
C GLU A 358 5.69 -23.76 21.36
N ASP A 359 6.06 -23.02 22.41
CA ASP A 359 5.21 -22.83 23.60
C ASP A 359 3.90 -22.07 23.29
N HIS A 360 3.85 -21.29 22.20
CA HIS A 360 2.64 -20.52 21.86
C HIS A 360 1.50 -21.43 21.39
N ASP A 361 0.26 -20.95 21.45
CA ASP A 361 -0.91 -21.72 21.02
C ASP A 361 -0.98 -21.80 19.48
N VAL A 362 -0.54 -20.72 18.81
CA VAL A 362 -0.52 -20.61 17.35
C VAL A 362 0.78 -20.00 16.87
N VAL A 363 1.36 -20.58 15.82
CA VAL A 363 2.59 -20.13 15.17
C VAL A 363 2.28 -19.64 13.76
N VAL A 364 2.58 -18.38 13.50
CA VAL A 364 2.33 -17.69 12.24
C VAL A 364 3.64 -17.37 11.54
N ARG A 365 3.77 -17.70 10.26
CA ARG A 365 4.97 -17.42 9.45
C ARG A 365 4.68 -16.58 8.23
N THR A 366 5.68 -15.80 7.81
CA THR A 366 5.71 -15.24 6.47
C THR A 366 6.20 -16.29 5.47
N ARG A 367 5.42 -16.57 4.42
CA ARG A 367 5.80 -17.43 3.29
C ARG A 367 6.37 -18.80 3.70
N HIS A 368 5.52 -19.70 4.19
CA HIS A 368 5.90 -21.10 4.43
C HIS A 368 5.94 -21.87 3.11
N LEU A 369 7.06 -22.51 2.78
CA LEU A 369 7.17 -23.36 1.58
C LEU A 369 7.60 -24.79 1.90
N ALA A 370 8.21 -25.00 3.06
CA ALA A 370 8.67 -26.30 3.52
C ALA A 370 8.92 -26.26 5.03
N ALA A 371 8.88 -27.43 5.66
CA ALA A 371 9.31 -27.61 7.03
C ALA A 371 10.78 -27.17 7.22
N PRO A 372 11.12 -26.48 8.33
CA PRO A 372 12.51 -26.15 8.65
C PRO A 372 13.37 -27.41 8.84
N THR A 373 14.66 -27.33 8.50
CA THR A 373 15.64 -28.36 8.89
C THR A 373 15.77 -28.41 10.42
N ALA A 374 16.36 -29.47 10.99
CA ALA A 374 16.56 -29.58 12.44
C ALA A 374 17.35 -28.38 13.03
N GLU A 375 18.37 -27.92 12.30
CA GLU A 375 19.15 -26.73 12.67
C GLU A 375 18.29 -25.44 12.63
N GLN A 376 17.47 -25.28 11.60
CA GLN A 376 16.54 -24.15 11.50
C GLN A 376 15.46 -24.21 12.58
N ALA A 377 14.94 -25.41 12.88
CA ALA A 377 13.89 -25.62 13.89
C ALA A 377 14.35 -25.20 15.29
N ALA A 378 15.63 -25.39 15.64
CA ALA A 378 16.18 -24.87 16.90
C ALA A 378 16.09 -23.32 16.98
N ARG A 379 16.14 -22.63 15.84
CA ARG A 379 16.06 -21.16 15.76
C ARG A 379 14.63 -20.64 15.69
N VAL A 380 13.82 -21.22 14.81
CA VAL A 380 12.51 -20.65 14.43
C VAL A 380 11.33 -21.51 14.86
N GLY A 381 11.56 -22.69 15.42
CA GLY A 381 10.54 -23.71 15.67
C GLY A 381 10.23 -24.51 14.41
N SER A 382 9.71 -25.72 14.59
CA SER A 382 9.29 -26.65 13.54
C SER A 382 7.84 -26.43 13.08
N ARG A 383 6.93 -26.03 13.98
CA ARG A 383 5.49 -25.91 13.70
C ARG A 383 5.16 -24.66 12.89
N THR A 384 4.16 -24.76 12.01
CA THR A 384 3.52 -23.61 11.35
C THR A 384 2.01 -23.82 11.32
N ASP A 385 1.25 -23.08 12.10
CA ASP A 385 -0.21 -23.21 12.10
C ASP A 385 -0.85 -22.36 11.02
N MET A 386 -0.28 -21.17 10.78
CA MET A 386 -0.74 -20.25 9.75
C MET A 386 0.42 -19.67 8.94
N ALA A 387 0.19 -19.44 7.66
CA ALA A 387 1.17 -18.83 6.78
C ALA A 387 0.57 -17.70 5.95
N TYR A 388 1.25 -16.55 5.93
CA TYR A 388 0.85 -15.40 5.12
C TYR A 388 1.68 -15.31 3.86
N TYR A 389 1.00 -15.16 2.74
CA TYR A 389 1.62 -15.08 1.42
C TYR A 389 1.37 -13.70 0.83
N SER A 390 2.41 -13.11 0.24
CA SER A 390 2.12 -12.10 -0.78
C SER A 390 1.43 -12.82 -1.92
N GLY A 391 0.55 -12.12 -2.62
CA GLY A 391 -0.21 -12.82 -3.64
C GLY A 391 0.62 -13.29 -4.84
N ARG A 392 1.82 -12.73 -5.05
CA ARG A 392 2.80 -13.30 -5.99
C ARG A 392 3.33 -14.64 -5.47
N ASP A 393 3.73 -14.70 -4.20
CA ASP A 393 4.22 -15.95 -3.60
C ASP A 393 3.13 -17.03 -3.57
N LEU A 394 1.86 -16.66 -3.33
CA LEU A 394 0.73 -17.59 -3.38
C LEU A 394 0.56 -18.16 -4.80
N TRP A 395 0.63 -17.33 -5.83
CA TRP A 395 0.41 -17.77 -7.21
C TRP A 395 1.57 -18.63 -7.74
N GLU A 396 2.80 -18.19 -7.51
CA GLU A 396 4.00 -18.94 -7.92
C GLU A 396 4.20 -20.22 -7.09
N GLY A 397 3.70 -20.25 -5.86
CA GLY A 397 3.83 -21.36 -4.91
C GLY A 397 2.54 -22.11 -4.62
N TYR A 398 1.50 -21.99 -5.44
CA TYR A 398 0.17 -22.53 -5.12
C TYR A 398 0.20 -24.03 -4.81
N GLU A 399 0.79 -24.82 -5.70
CA GLU A 399 0.88 -26.29 -5.55
C GLU A 399 1.59 -26.74 -4.26
N PRO A 400 2.82 -26.28 -3.93
CA PRO A 400 3.43 -26.67 -2.66
C PRO A 400 2.68 -26.16 -1.43
N ILE A 401 2.03 -24.99 -1.50
CA ILE A 401 1.20 -24.48 -0.39
C ILE A 401 -0.04 -25.37 -0.19
N ALA A 402 -0.70 -25.77 -1.27
CA ALA A 402 -1.85 -26.66 -1.24
C ALA A 402 -1.46 -28.02 -0.66
N ALA A 403 -0.34 -28.60 -1.11
CA ALA A 403 0.17 -29.86 -0.59
C ALA A 403 0.47 -29.80 0.92
N ALA A 404 1.09 -28.71 1.40
CA ALA A 404 1.35 -28.51 2.83
C ALA A 404 0.04 -28.40 3.63
N ALA A 405 -0.98 -27.71 3.10
CA ALA A 405 -2.28 -27.59 3.75
C ALA A 405 -3.03 -28.93 3.80
N GLU A 406 -3.00 -29.70 2.72
CA GLU A 406 -3.62 -31.03 2.62
C GLU A 406 -2.94 -32.06 3.53
N ALA A 407 -1.62 -31.96 3.69
CA ALA A 407 -0.85 -32.75 4.64
C ALA A 407 -1.08 -32.33 6.12
N GLY A 408 -1.79 -31.23 6.36
CA GLY A 408 -2.01 -30.66 7.69
C GLY A 408 -0.78 -29.98 8.29
N GLU A 409 0.25 -29.70 7.47
CA GLU A 409 1.45 -28.95 7.89
C GLU A 409 1.14 -27.48 8.15
N ILE A 410 0.12 -26.93 7.48
CA ILE A 410 -0.47 -25.62 7.78
C ILE A 410 -1.99 -25.74 7.92
N GLN A 411 -2.55 -25.06 8.92
CA GLN A 411 -4.00 -25.07 9.18
C GLN A 411 -4.74 -23.98 8.40
N LEU A 412 -4.04 -22.89 8.06
CA LEU A 412 -4.60 -21.77 7.28
C LEU A 412 -3.53 -20.99 6.52
N ALA A 413 -3.70 -20.87 5.21
CA ALA A 413 -2.98 -19.90 4.38
C ALA A 413 -3.79 -18.60 4.29
N VAL A 414 -3.11 -17.45 4.39
CA VAL A 414 -3.74 -16.12 4.29
C VAL A 414 -3.09 -15.30 3.18
N THR A 415 -3.91 -14.65 2.35
CA THR A 415 -3.47 -13.72 1.30
C THR A 415 -4.24 -12.40 1.35
N ARG A 416 -3.89 -11.47 0.44
CA ARG A 416 -4.40 -10.09 0.45
C ARG A 416 -5.86 -10.01 -0.04
N PRO A 417 -6.65 -9.04 0.46
CA PRO A 417 -8.08 -8.92 0.13
C PRO A 417 -8.39 -8.83 -1.37
N PHE A 418 -7.58 -8.09 -2.14
CA PHE A 418 -7.84 -7.89 -3.58
C PHE A 418 -7.59 -9.12 -4.45
N TYR A 419 -7.17 -10.25 -3.86
CA TYR A 419 -7.12 -11.52 -4.56
C TYR A 419 -8.48 -12.22 -4.62
N VAL A 420 -9.49 -11.72 -3.91
CA VAL A 420 -10.86 -12.24 -4.00
C VAL A 420 -11.37 -12.25 -5.44
N ASP A 421 -11.03 -11.23 -6.23
CA ASP A 421 -11.43 -11.11 -7.64
C ASP A 421 -10.66 -12.08 -8.56
N ALA A 422 -9.58 -12.71 -8.08
CA ALA A 422 -8.72 -13.59 -8.86
C ALA A 422 -9.06 -15.08 -8.70
N MET A 423 -9.90 -15.44 -7.73
CA MET A 423 -10.23 -16.82 -7.41
C MET A 423 -11.68 -16.91 -6.92
N ALA A 424 -12.57 -17.39 -7.79
CA ALA A 424 -13.99 -17.48 -7.50
C ALA A 424 -14.33 -18.49 -6.39
N GLU A 425 -13.59 -19.62 -6.35
CA GLU A 425 -13.82 -20.71 -5.41
C GLU A 425 -12.54 -21.02 -4.64
N PRO A 426 -12.22 -20.25 -3.58
CA PRO A 426 -11.03 -20.52 -2.78
C PRO A 426 -11.18 -21.83 -2.01
N PRO A 427 -10.11 -22.64 -1.89
CA PRO A 427 -10.13 -23.84 -1.06
C PRO A 427 -10.29 -23.47 0.42
N SER A 428 -10.81 -24.40 1.23
CA SER A 428 -11.10 -24.16 2.65
C SER A 428 -9.88 -23.80 3.51
N TRP A 429 -8.68 -24.19 3.06
CA TRP A 429 -7.42 -23.85 3.71
C TRP A 429 -6.91 -22.44 3.35
N LEU A 430 -7.52 -21.75 2.38
CA LEU A 430 -7.13 -20.40 1.96
C LEU A 430 -8.14 -19.37 2.45
N ARG A 431 -7.63 -18.33 3.12
CA ARG A 431 -8.38 -17.14 3.53
C ARG A 431 -7.87 -15.89 2.82
N PHE A 432 -8.81 -15.08 2.34
CA PHE A 432 -8.53 -13.69 1.99
C PHE A 432 -8.66 -12.82 3.24
N ALA A 433 -7.58 -12.13 3.64
CA ALA A 433 -7.66 -11.16 4.72
C ALA A 433 -8.74 -10.12 4.38
N ARG A 434 -9.58 -9.77 5.34
CA ARG A 434 -10.80 -8.98 5.07
C ARG A 434 -10.50 -7.56 4.63
N PHE A 435 -9.61 -6.86 5.33
CA PHE A 435 -9.16 -5.52 4.98
C PHE A 435 -7.73 -5.28 5.49
N GLU A 436 -7.04 -4.28 4.93
CA GLU A 436 -5.69 -3.87 5.33
C GLU A 436 -5.71 -2.56 6.11
N TYR A 437 -4.68 -2.27 6.90
CA TYR A 437 -4.55 -1.01 7.64
C TYR A 437 -4.59 0.23 6.72
N GLY A 438 -5.45 1.18 7.04
CA GLY A 438 -5.79 2.29 6.14
C GLY A 438 -4.88 3.51 6.22
N LEU A 439 -4.20 3.74 7.35
CA LEU A 439 -3.50 5.01 7.60
C LEU A 439 -2.10 5.12 7.00
N TYR A 440 -1.76 4.25 6.04
CA TYR A 440 -0.55 4.46 5.25
C TYR A 440 -0.70 5.70 4.38
N PHE A 441 0.16 6.70 4.64
CA PHE A 441 0.23 7.89 3.79
C PHE A 441 0.72 7.51 2.37
N ARG A 442 1.76 6.68 2.31
CA ARG A 442 2.33 6.12 1.08
C ARG A 442 2.69 4.65 1.27
N GLY A 443 2.64 3.93 0.16
CA GLY A 443 2.89 2.48 0.15
C GLY A 443 1.78 1.69 0.82
N ALA A 444 2.13 0.50 1.27
CA ALA A 444 1.27 -0.46 1.94
C ALA A 444 2.07 -1.14 3.06
N PRO A 445 1.41 -1.76 4.06
CA PRO A 445 2.11 -2.47 5.12
C PRO A 445 2.95 -3.62 4.57
N GLN A 446 4.11 -3.83 5.16
CA GLN A 446 4.91 -5.04 5.00
C GLN A 446 4.28 -6.27 5.67
N GLY A 447 4.89 -7.44 5.44
CA GLY A 447 4.35 -8.74 5.85
C GLY A 447 4.01 -8.81 7.35
N ILE A 448 4.95 -8.45 8.23
CA ILE A 448 4.76 -8.51 9.68
C ILE A 448 3.63 -7.57 10.14
N GLN A 449 3.61 -6.34 9.64
CA GLN A 449 2.60 -5.34 9.96
C GLN A 449 1.22 -5.80 9.47
N ARG A 450 1.14 -6.41 8.29
CA ARG A 450 -0.10 -7.01 7.77
C ARG A 450 -0.61 -8.14 8.65
N ILE A 451 0.28 -9.07 9.02
CA ILE A 451 -0.05 -10.21 9.89
C ILE A 451 -0.64 -9.69 11.20
N ILE A 452 0.07 -8.81 11.88
CA ILE A 452 -0.33 -8.30 13.20
C ILE A 452 -1.68 -7.56 13.10
N TYR A 453 -1.84 -6.70 12.09
CA TYR A 453 -3.09 -5.98 11.87
C TYR A 453 -4.28 -6.94 11.62
N ASP A 454 -4.06 -8.02 10.88
CA ASP A 454 -5.08 -9.02 10.60
C ASP A 454 -5.40 -9.89 11.83
N LEU A 455 -4.40 -10.29 12.62
CA LEU A 455 -4.60 -11.01 13.88
C LEU A 455 -5.41 -10.20 14.89
N LEU A 456 -5.13 -8.90 15.03
CA LEU A 456 -5.84 -8.01 15.97
C LEU A 456 -7.35 -7.90 15.70
N GLN A 457 -7.82 -8.25 14.49
CA GLN A 457 -9.25 -8.30 14.14
C GLN A 457 -10.00 -9.45 14.84
N PHE A 458 -9.27 -10.38 15.48
CA PHE A 458 -9.81 -11.58 16.13
C PHE A 458 -9.43 -11.66 17.62
N GLN A 459 -8.96 -10.56 18.22
CA GLN A 459 -8.75 -10.44 19.68
C GLN A 459 -7.88 -11.56 20.29
N PRO A 460 -6.61 -11.71 19.86
CA PRO A 460 -5.68 -12.62 20.51
C PRO A 460 -5.41 -12.18 21.95
N ALA A 461 -5.04 -13.13 22.81
CA ALA A 461 -4.60 -12.82 24.17
C ALA A 461 -3.21 -12.16 24.18
N GLN A 462 -2.33 -12.60 23.27
CA GLN A 462 -0.97 -12.08 23.14
C GLN A 462 -0.46 -12.27 21.71
N ILE A 463 0.31 -11.31 21.22
CA ILE A 463 1.12 -11.46 20.01
C ILE A 463 2.59 -11.25 20.36
N SER A 464 3.41 -12.28 20.12
CA SER A 464 4.85 -12.27 20.28
C SER A 464 5.53 -12.22 18.92
N VAL A 465 6.46 -11.29 18.70
CA VAL A 465 7.15 -11.09 17.42
C VAL A 465 8.60 -11.56 17.55
N PHE A 466 8.99 -12.51 16.71
CA PHE A 466 10.33 -13.09 16.63
C PHE A 466 10.92 -12.87 15.24
N HIS A 467 12.25 -12.83 15.15
CA HIS A 467 12.98 -12.85 13.87
C HIS A 467 12.52 -11.79 12.87
N ALA A 468 12.25 -10.56 13.35
CA ALA A 468 11.82 -9.44 12.52
C ALA A 468 12.66 -8.19 12.85
N ASP A 469 13.77 -8.00 12.13
CA ASP A 469 14.70 -6.88 12.33
C ASP A 469 14.29 -5.60 11.57
N PHE A 470 13.16 -5.63 10.85
CA PHE A 470 12.64 -4.52 10.05
C PHE A 470 13.69 -3.93 9.08
N TYR A 471 14.53 -4.79 8.48
CA TYR A 471 15.65 -4.45 7.58
C TYR A 471 16.82 -3.70 8.21
N ALA A 472 16.89 -3.67 9.54
CA ALA A 472 18.02 -3.10 10.27
C ALA A 472 19.09 -4.15 10.63
N GLY A 473 18.93 -5.42 10.22
CA GLY A 473 19.95 -6.45 10.36
C GLY A 473 21.00 -6.43 9.25
N GLU A 474 21.85 -7.47 9.21
CA GLU A 474 22.91 -7.60 8.21
C GLU A 474 22.40 -8.06 6.83
N HIS A 475 21.26 -8.77 6.82
CA HIS A 475 20.64 -9.30 5.62
C HIS A 475 19.19 -8.81 5.51
N ALA A 476 18.70 -8.62 4.29
CA ALA A 476 17.31 -8.19 4.09
C ALA A 476 16.31 -9.28 4.50
N ALA A 477 16.73 -10.55 4.44
CA ALA A 477 16.05 -11.73 4.95
C ALA A 477 17.08 -12.86 5.09
N VAL A 478 16.69 -13.98 5.70
CA VAL A 478 17.46 -15.22 5.72
C VAL A 478 17.80 -15.68 4.29
N PRO A 479 19.03 -16.16 4.03
CA PRO A 479 19.40 -16.68 2.71
C PRO A 479 18.40 -17.71 2.19
N GLY A 480 18.03 -17.59 0.91
CA GLY A 480 17.02 -18.45 0.28
C GLY A 480 15.57 -18.04 0.51
N TYR A 481 15.28 -17.04 1.35
CA TYR A 481 13.89 -16.61 1.62
C TYR A 481 13.14 -16.17 0.36
N ARG A 482 13.77 -15.40 -0.54
CA ARG A 482 13.25 -15.06 -1.88
C ARG A 482 14.39 -14.87 -2.88
N ALA A 483 14.19 -15.34 -4.11
CA ALA A 483 15.12 -15.05 -5.20
C ALA A 483 15.22 -13.53 -5.45
N GLY A 484 16.43 -13.02 -5.66
CA GLY A 484 16.65 -11.58 -5.89
C GLY A 484 16.49 -10.68 -4.65
N TYR A 485 16.53 -11.25 -3.43
CA TYR A 485 16.48 -10.51 -2.17
C TYR A 485 17.87 -10.13 -1.63
N GLY A 486 18.83 -9.80 -2.51
CA GLY A 486 20.24 -9.60 -2.17
C GLY A 486 20.77 -8.17 -2.33
N GLY A 487 19.98 -7.25 -2.88
CA GLY A 487 20.39 -5.87 -3.19
C GLY A 487 19.43 -5.25 -4.21
N PHE A 488 19.57 -3.97 -4.51
CA PHE A 488 18.69 -3.33 -5.51
C PHE A 488 19.19 -3.59 -6.93
N GLY A 489 18.29 -3.58 -7.91
CA GLY A 489 18.66 -3.76 -9.31
C GLY A 489 17.49 -4.19 -10.18
N PRO A 490 17.71 -4.44 -11.49
CA PRO A 490 16.63 -4.78 -12.39
C PRO A 490 15.85 -6.02 -11.93
N TYR A 491 14.51 -5.91 -11.83
CA TYR A 491 13.60 -6.97 -11.40
C TYR A 491 13.85 -7.54 -9.98
N ALA A 492 14.68 -6.89 -9.17
CA ALA A 492 14.97 -7.33 -7.82
C ALA A 492 13.75 -7.14 -6.90
N ALA A 493 13.39 -8.17 -6.14
CA ALA A 493 12.24 -8.12 -5.24
C ALA A 493 12.44 -7.16 -4.04
N THR A 494 13.68 -6.88 -3.69
CA THR A 494 14.10 -5.82 -2.75
C THR A 494 13.67 -4.42 -3.19
N ASN A 495 13.51 -4.16 -4.50
CA ASN A 495 13.02 -2.87 -4.98
C ASN A 495 11.65 -2.53 -4.39
N ASP A 496 10.81 -3.54 -4.16
CA ASP A 496 9.47 -3.35 -3.59
C ASP A 496 9.54 -2.78 -2.16
N VAL A 497 10.60 -3.07 -1.39
CA VAL A 497 10.81 -2.51 -0.05
C VAL A 497 10.85 -0.97 -0.07
N VAL A 498 11.41 -0.37 -1.12
CA VAL A 498 11.50 1.08 -1.25
C VAL A 498 10.29 1.66 -1.98
N VAL A 499 9.86 1.00 -3.06
CA VAL A 499 8.82 1.51 -3.96
C VAL A 499 7.43 1.35 -3.37
N MET A 500 7.15 0.26 -2.66
CA MET A 500 5.82 -0.11 -2.20
C MET A 500 5.63 0.05 -0.69
N HIS A 501 6.69 0.29 0.07
CA HIS A 501 6.66 0.35 1.53
C HIS A 501 7.25 1.65 2.08
N ASP A 502 7.02 1.88 3.38
CA ASP A 502 7.53 3.02 4.12
C ASP A 502 8.14 2.52 5.42
N VAL A 503 9.41 2.13 5.37
CA VAL A 503 10.06 1.44 6.50
C VAL A 503 10.11 2.30 7.76
N ALA A 504 10.20 3.64 7.63
CA ALA A 504 10.14 4.57 8.76
C ALA A 504 8.75 4.57 9.43
N TYR A 505 7.68 4.71 8.63
CA TYR A 505 6.33 4.70 9.17
C TYR A 505 5.95 3.35 9.76
N GLU A 506 6.34 2.25 9.11
CA GLU A 506 6.13 0.89 9.59
C GLU A 506 6.82 0.63 10.91
N PHE A 507 8.07 1.07 11.05
CA PHE A 507 8.81 1.04 12.30
C PHE A 507 8.05 1.78 13.42
N ARG A 508 7.62 3.02 13.17
CA ARG A 508 6.86 3.80 14.16
C ARG A 508 5.54 3.15 14.58
N VAL A 509 4.80 2.57 13.63
CA VAL A 509 3.55 1.86 13.92
C VAL A 509 3.85 0.68 14.86
N MET A 510 4.89 -0.10 14.57
CA MET A 510 5.29 -1.22 15.41
C MET A 510 5.74 -0.78 16.80
N GLN A 511 6.49 0.31 16.93
CA GLN A 511 6.85 0.89 18.23
C GLN A 511 5.61 1.31 19.03
N LYS A 512 4.63 1.96 18.39
CA LYS A 512 3.37 2.35 19.05
C LYS A 512 2.61 1.13 19.56
N LEU A 513 2.46 0.08 18.74
CA LEU A 513 1.79 -1.17 19.15
C LEU A 513 2.52 -1.88 20.31
N MET A 514 3.86 -1.85 20.31
CA MET A 514 4.66 -2.39 21.41
C MET A 514 4.48 -1.57 22.68
N GLY A 515 4.50 -0.24 22.57
CA GLY A 515 4.32 0.68 23.69
C GLY A 515 2.94 0.59 24.35
N THR A 516 1.94 0.06 23.66
CA THR A 516 0.58 -0.14 24.19
C THR A 516 0.38 -1.56 24.72
N GLY A 517 1.40 -2.43 24.65
CA GLY A 517 1.33 -3.82 25.08
C GLY A 517 0.51 -4.73 24.15
N LEU A 518 0.13 -4.27 22.95
CA LEU A 518 -0.60 -5.09 21.98
C LEU A 518 0.30 -6.16 21.35
N ILE A 519 1.61 -5.92 21.33
CA ILE A 519 2.62 -6.87 20.88
C ILE A 519 3.79 -6.89 21.86
N THR A 520 4.47 -8.02 21.94
CA THR A 520 5.77 -8.17 22.62
C THR A 520 6.81 -8.60 21.59
N ALA A 521 7.92 -7.89 21.46
CA ALA A 521 8.99 -8.26 20.54
C ALA A 521 10.13 -8.99 21.30
N TYR A 522 10.83 -9.88 20.61
CA TYR A 522 11.97 -10.64 21.14
C TYR A 522 13.20 -10.57 20.22
N GLY A 523 14.39 -10.75 20.80
CA GLY A 523 15.68 -10.73 20.08
C GLY A 523 15.89 -9.46 19.25
N ALA A 524 16.36 -9.62 18.02
CA ALA A 524 16.58 -8.55 17.06
C ALA A 524 15.35 -7.64 16.87
N ALA A 525 14.12 -8.18 16.95
CA ALA A 525 12.91 -7.36 16.84
C ALA A 525 12.77 -6.40 18.02
N ALA A 526 13.06 -6.87 19.25
CA ALA A 526 13.03 -6.05 20.45
C ALA A 526 14.13 -4.98 20.41
N GLU A 527 15.36 -5.38 20.04
CA GLU A 527 16.50 -4.48 19.92
C GLU A 527 16.21 -3.33 18.96
N VAL A 528 15.69 -3.65 17.77
CA VAL A 528 15.38 -2.64 16.75
C VAL A 528 14.26 -1.72 17.20
N LEU A 529 13.17 -2.26 17.78
CA LEU A 529 12.02 -1.44 18.22
C LEU A 529 12.32 -0.57 19.46
N GLN A 530 13.46 -0.76 20.13
CA GLN A 530 13.93 0.16 21.18
C GLN A 530 14.68 1.38 20.64
N LEU A 531 15.09 1.38 19.37
CA LEU A 531 15.77 2.52 18.75
C LEU A 531 14.82 3.71 18.62
N ASN A 532 15.34 4.93 18.57
CA ASN A 532 14.57 6.04 18.00
C ASN A 532 14.61 5.97 16.45
N GLU A 533 13.69 6.67 15.78
CA GLU A 533 13.60 6.66 14.30
C GLU A 533 14.92 7.03 13.63
N GLY A 534 15.65 8.02 14.14
CA GLY A 534 16.94 8.44 13.57
C GLY A 534 18.00 7.35 13.62
N ALA A 535 18.13 6.66 14.76
CA ALA A 535 19.04 5.54 14.94
C ALA A 535 18.62 4.32 14.11
N TYR A 536 17.32 4.04 14.01
CA TYR A 536 16.78 3.01 13.13
C TYR A 536 17.15 3.27 11.67
N LEU A 537 16.89 4.48 11.16
CA LEU A 537 17.20 4.85 9.78
C LEU A 537 18.70 4.82 9.50
N GLN A 538 19.53 5.28 10.45
CA GLN A 538 20.99 5.14 10.33
C GLN A 538 21.40 3.67 10.21
N ARG A 539 20.78 2.76 10.97
CA ARG A 539 21.06 1.33 10.90
C ARG A 539 20.61 0.73 9.57
N VAL A 540 19.46 1.12 9.02
CA VAL A 540 19.01 0.74 7.68
C VAL A 540 19.98 1.23 6.59
N GLU A 541 20.49 2.45 6.70
CA GLU A 541 21.52 3.02 5.80
C GLU A 541 22.85 2.27 5.88
N GLN A 542 23.17 1.69 7.04
CA GLN A 542 24.38 0.90 7.24
C GLN A 542 24.18 -0.58 6.88
N GLY A 543 22.94 -1.03 6.72
CA GLY A 543 22.56 -2.41 6.46
C GLY A 543 22.46 -2.75 4.97
N PRO A 544 21.77 -3.86 4.63
CA PRO A 544 21.69 -4.38 3.27
C PRO A 544 21.02 -3.42 2.29
N LEU A 545 20.04 -2.62 2.74
CA LEU A 545 19.35 -1.65 1.90
C LEU A 545 20.22 -0.43 1.60
N GLY A 546 21.06 0.01 2.53
CA GLY A 546 21.96 1.14 2.27
C GLY A 546 23.23 0.77 1.51
N ARG A 547 23.73 -0.46 1.70
CA ARG A 547 24.92 -0.99 1.00
C ARG A 547 24.64 -1.61 -0.36
N GLY A 548 23.38 -1.88 -0.70
CA GLY A 548 22.94 -2.67 -1.87
C GLY A 548 23.24 -2.09 -3.26
N ARG A 549 24.28 -1.25 -3.41
CA ARG A 549 24.90 -0.92 -4.69
C ARG A 549 25.86 -2.06 -5.05
N ASN A 550 25.39 -2.99 -5.87
CA ASN A 550 26.29 -3.89 -6.60
C ASN A 550 26.75 -3.23 -7.88
#